data_AF-A0A3D4DAZ7-F1
#
_entry.id   AF-A0A3D4DAZ7-F1
#
_cell.length_a   1.000
_cell.length_b   1.000
_cell.length_c   1.000
_cell.angle_alpha   90.00
_cell.angle_beta   90.00
_cell.angle_gamma   90.00
#
_symmetry.space_group_name_H-M   'P 1'
#
loop_
_entity.id
_entity.type
_entity.pdbx_description
1 polymer ?
#
loop_
_entity_poly.entity_id
_entity_poly.type
_entity_poly.pdbx_seq_one_letter_code
_entity_poly.pdbx_strand_id
1 'polypeptide(L)'
;MQDYVAGQGNIRGNVNVEDYYERDARFAIGAGEDGYAVFKDPGEAFAALREHYPEGISLIRKEFHLLWLSKLNYPSYQTYGWQATTGSEEARQQAQFVSRFFDIYENSFK
;
A
#
# COMPACT_ATOMS: atom_id res chain seq x y z
N MET A 1 16.36 7.66 -8.45
CA MET A 1 15.34 7.78 -7.39
C MET A 1 15.78 8.86 -6.42
N GLN A 2 14.91 9.83 -6.16
CA GLN A 2 15.13 10.94 -5.23
C GLN A 2 14.43 10.64 -3.90
N ASP A 3 14.86 11.28 -2.82
CA ASP A 3 14.13 11.25 -1.54
C ASP A 3 12.76 11.95 -1.67
N TYR A 4 11.72 11.29 -1.15
CA TYR A 4 10.38 11.86 -1.13
C TYR A 4 10.24 12.83 0.04
N VAL A 5 10.14 14.13 -0.26
CA VAL A 5 9.88 15.18 0.73
C VAL A 5 8.68 15.99 0.24
N ALA A 6 7.54 15.85 0.92
CA ALA A 6 6.30 16.51 0.54
C ALA A 6 6.50 18.04 0.43
N GLY A 7 6.01 18.63 -0.66
CA GLY A 7 6.11 20.07 -0.91
C GLY A 7 7.46 20.57 -1.44
N GLN A 8 8.44 19.70 -1.71
CA GLN A 8 9.72 20.09 -2.31
C GLN A 8 9.78 19.78 -3.82
N GLY A 9 10.29 20.72 -4.62
CA GLY A 9 10.55 20.51 -6.04
C GLY A 9 9.30 20.10 -6.84
N ASN A 10 9.39 18.99 -7.57
CA ASN A 10 8.28 18.40 -8.34
C ASN A 10 7.46 17.37 -7.53
N ILE A 11 7.72 17.18 -6.23
CA ILE A 11 7.05 16.16 -5.41
C ILE A 11 5.54 16.39 -5.34
N ARG A 12 4.78 15.31 -5.50
CA ARG A 12 3.31 15.30 -5.53
C ARG A 12 2.74 14.45 -4.40
N GLY A 13 1.58 14.88 -3.89
CA GLY A 13 0.89 14.23 -2.80
C GLY A 13 1.45 14.59 -1.41
N ASN A 14 0.93 13.93 -0.39
CA ASN A 14 1.35 14.09 0.99
C ASN A 14 1.37 12.71 1.68
N VAL A 15 2.48 12.00 1.49
CA VAL A 15 2.71 10.68 2.09
C VAL A 15 3.58 10.81 3.33
N ASN A 16 3.13 10.23 4.45
CA ASN A 16 3.91 10.14 5.67
C ASN A 16 4.95 9.01 5.53
N VAL A 17 6.13 9.32 5.02
CA VAL A 17 7.20 8.34 4.77
C VAL A 17 7.66 7.64 6.05
N GLU A 18 7.69 8.37 7.17
CA GLU A 18 8.12 7.83 8.47
C GLU A 18 7.15 6.77 8.99
N ASP A 19 5.82 7.00 8.93
CA ASP A 19 4.82 6.01 9.35
C ASP A 19 4.93 4.70 8.56
N TYR A 20 5.25 4.75 7.26
CA TYR A 20 5.47 3.54 6.48
C TYR A 20 6.76 2.82 6.91
N TYR A 21 7.86 3.56 7.07
CA TYR A 21 9.14 2.99 7.48
C TYR A 21 9.09 2.35 8.89
N GLU A 22 8.38 2.97 9.83
CA GLU A 22 8.18 2.44 11.19
C GLU A 22 7.36 1.14 11.21
N ARG A 23 6.45 0.95 10.25
CA ARG A 23 5.69 -0.30 10.11
C ARG A 23 6.57 -1.45 9.60
N ASP A 24 7.40 -1.17 8.59
CA ASP A 24 8.43 -2.08 8.08
C ASP A 24 9.44 -1.29 7.24
N ALA A 25 10.75 -1.52 7.43
CA ALA A 25 11.80 -0.87 6.65
C ALA A 25 11.69 -1.15 5.13
N ARG A 26 11.08 -2.27 4.74
CA ARG A 26 10.78 -2.64 3.34
C ARG A 26 9.71 -1.73 2.72
N PHE A 27 8.97 -0.96 3.52
CA PHE A 27 8.07 0.09 3.03
C PHE A 27 8.77 1.43 2.83
N ALA A 28 10.11 1.48 2.75
CA ALA A 28 10.83 2.69 2.42
C ALA A 28 10.31 3.31 1.10
N ILE A 29 9.99 4.61 1.16
CA ILE A 29 9.42 5.37 0.05
C ILE A 29 10.46 6.33 -0.52
N GLY A 30 10.48 6.43 -1.84
CA GLY A 30 11.17 7.46 -2.61
C GLY A 30 10.21 8.18 -3.54
N ALA A 31 10.75 8.99 -4.44
CA ALA A 31 9.98 9.66 -5.48
C ALA A 31 10.34 9.12 -6.87
N GLY A 32 9.31 8.87 -7.69
CA GLY A 32 9.42 8.64 -9.12
C GLY A 32 9.82 9.91 -9.88
N GLU A 33 10.10 9.80 -11.18
CA GLU A 33 10.52 10.94 -12.02
C GLU A 33 9.42 12.01 -12.13
N ASP A 34 8.16 11.60 -12.03
CA ASP A 34 6.97 12.45 -12.03
C ASP A 34 6.65 13.08 -10.66
N GLY A 35 7.45 12.75 -9.63
CA GLY A 35 7.35 13.28 -8.28
C GLY A 35 6.37 12.54 -7.36
N TYR A 36 5.68 11.49 -7.81
CA TYR A 36 4.82 10.70 -6.92
C TYR A 36 5.63 9.76 -6.02
N ALA A 37 5.05 9.42 -4.88
CA ALA A 37 5.60 8.43 -3.97
C ALA A 37 5.63 7.05 -4.62
N VAL A 38 6.78 6.38 -4.52
CA VAL A 38 7.01 5.00 -4.97
C VAL A 38 7.73 4.23 -3.88
N PHE A 39 7.57 2.90 -3.83
CA PHE A 39 8.39 2.08 -2.95
C PHE A 39 9.80 1.95 -3.54
N LYS A 40 10.83 2.05 -2.69
CA LYS A 40 12.23 1.88 -3.12
C LYS A 40 12.47 0.48 -3.68
N ASP A 41 11.84 -0.52 -3.08
CA ASP A 41 11.74 -1.88 -3.60
C ASP A 41 10.28 -2.35 -3.55
N PRO A 42 9.50 -2.25 -4.65
CA PRO A 42 8.11 -2.67 -4.65
C PRO A 42 7.95 -4.19 -4.47
N GLY A 43 8.95 -4.99 -4.83
CA GLY A 43 8.92 -6.44 -4.64
C GLY A 43 8.92 -6.81 -3.16
N GLU A 44 9.87 -6.26 -2.41
CA GLU A 44 10.00 -6.45 -0.98
C GLU A 44 8.85 -5.80 -0.20
N ALA A 45 8.41 -4.61 -0.60
CA ALA A 45 7.24 -3.97 0.00
C ALA A 45 5.98 -4.85 -0.15
N PHE A 46 5.76 -5.46 -1.33
CA PHE A 46 4.63 -6.35 -1.53
C PHE A 46 4.72 -7.63 -0.68
N ALA A 47 5.93 -8.18 -0.50
CA ALA A 47 6.14 -9.33 0.39
C ALA A 47 5.82 -8.98 1.84
N ALA A 48 6.36 -7.85 2.34
CA ALA A 48 6.11 -7.33 3.68
C ALA A 48 4.62 -7.08 3.94
N LEU A 49 3.88 -6.53 2.97
CA LEU A 49 2.43 -6.34 3.08
C LEU A 49 1.71 -7.67 3.36
N ARG A 50 2.08 -8.73 2.63
CA ARG A 50 1.46 -10.06 2.79
C ARG A 50 1.78 -10.71 4.12
N GLU A 51 2.95 -10.42 4.68
CA GLU A 51 3.38 -10.93 5.99
C GLU A 51 2.69 -10.20 7.15
N HIS A 52 2.59 -8.87 7.08
CA HIS A 52 2.15 -8.04 8.21
C HIS A 52 0.65 -7.72 8.23
N TYR A 53 -0.04 -7.82 7.10
CA TYR A 53 -1.47 -7.47 6.99
C TYR A 53 -2.37 -8.64 6.55
N PRO A 54 -2.17 -9.88 7.05
CA PRO A 54 -2.91 -11.04 6.54
C PRO A 54 -4.40 -10.99 6.89
N GLU A 55 -4.80 -10.39 8.01
CA GLU A 55 -6.21 -10.28 8.42
C GLU A 55 -6.97 -9.34 7.50
N GLY A 56 -6.41 -8.18 7.18
CA GLY A 56 -7.01 -7.22 6.24
C GLY A 56 -7.10 -7.79 4.83
N ILE A 57 -6.04 -8.45 4.35
CA ILE A 57 -6.06 -9.14 3.06
C ILE A 57 -7.13 -10.24 3.06
N SER A 58 -7.22 -11.05 4.10
CA SER A 58 -8.23 -12.10 4.21
C SER A 58 -9.65 -11.52 4.29
N LEU A 59 -9.83 -10.39 4.97
CA LEU A 59 -11.13 -9.74 5.11
C LEU A 59 -11.64 -9.29 3.74
N ILE A 60 -10.83 -8.50 3.01
CA ILE A 60 -11.17 -8.01 1.66
C ILE A 60 -11.51 -9.19 0.74
N ARG A 61 -10.68 -10.23 0.78
CA ARG A 61 -10.88 -11.43 -0.05
C ARG A 61 -12.24 -12.08 0.22
N LYS A 62 -12.62 -12.25 1.48
CA LYS A 62 -13.86 -12.93 1.87
C LYS A 62 -15.09 -12.08 1.61
N GLU A 63 -15.04 -10.79 1.97
CA GLU A 63 -16.18 -9.87 1.86
C GLU A 63 -16.54 -9.58 0.40
N PHE A 64 -15.55 -9.47 -0.48
CA PHE A 64 -15.75 -9.13 -1.90
C PHE A 64 -15.53 -10.32 -2.85
N HIS A 65 -15.46 -11.55 -2.33
CA HIS A 65 -15.33 -12.79 -3.10
C HIS A 65 -14.15 -12.79 -4.11
N LEU A 66 -13.00 -12.27 -3.70
CA LEU A 66 -11.83 -12.13 -4.57
C LEU A 66 -10.94 -13.39 -4.56
N LEU A 67 -10.10 -13.50 -5.60
CA LEU A 67 -8.93 -14.39 -5.57
C LEU A 67 -7.91 -13.90 -4.54
N TRP A 68 -7.04 -14.80 -4.08
CA TRP A 68 -5.92 -14.43 -3.21
C TRP A 68 -5.05 -13.32 -3.83
N LEU A 69 -4.60 -12.39 -2.99
CA LEU A 69 -3.81 -11.24 -3.40
C LEU A 69 -2.55 -11.66 -4.16
N SER A 70 -2.33 -11.03 -5.30
CA SER A 70 -1.20 -11.19 -6.21
C SER A 70 -0.88 -9.86 -6.89
N LYS A 71 0.29 -9.77 -7.53
CA LYS A 71 0.70 -8.60 -8.31
C LYS A 71 -0.20 -8.33 -9.53
N LEU A 72 -1.06 -9.26 -9.94
CA LEU A 72 -1.96 -9.10 -11.08
C LEU A 72 -3.37 -8.63 -10.67
N ASN A 73 -3.81 -8.93 -9.45
CA ASN A 73 -5.17 -8.61 -8.97
C ASN A 73 -5.18 -7.59 -7.82
N TYR A 74 -4.03 -7.00 -7.49
CA TYR A 74 -3.94 -5.96 -6.47
C TYR A 74 -4.90 -4.77 -6.70
N PRO A 75 -5.28 -4.37 -7.94
CA PRO A 75 -6.19 -3.23 -8.10
C PRO A 75 -7.56 -3.46 -7.45
N SER A 76 -8.02 -4.71 -7.34
CA SER A 76 -9.23 -5.03 -6.58
C SER A 76 -9.05 -4.80 -5.08
N TYR A 77 -7.89 -5.14 -4.53
CA TYR A 77 -7.58 -4.91 -3.11
C TYR A 77 -7.39 -3.42 -2.80
N GLN A 78 -6.82 -2.67 -3.75
CA GLN A 78 -6.78 -1.21 -3.70
C GLN A 78 -8.19 -0.62 -3.60
N THR A 79 -9.09 -1.06 -4.49
CA THR A 79 -10.46 -0.52 -4.59
C THR A 79 -11.33 -0.86 -3.38
N TYR A 80 -11.26 -2.10 -2.90
CA TYR A 80 -12.18 -2.62 -1.90
C TYR A 80 -11.68 -2.50 -0.45
N GLY A 81 -10.38 -2.32 -0.23
CA GLY A 81 -9.82 -2.31 1.13
C GLY A 81 -10.39 -1.23 2.04
N TRP A 82 -10.67 -0.03 1.51
CA TRP A 82 -11.33 1.04 2.27
C TRP A 82 -12.84 0.82 2.47
N GLN A 83 -13.47 -0.04 1.67
CA GLN A 83 -14.90 -0.33 1.70
C GLN A 83 -15.26 -1.48 2.65
N ALA A 84 -14.28 -2.21 3.17
CA ALA A 84 -14.53 -3.36 4.04
C ALA A 84 -15.22 -2.94 5.34
N THR A 85 -16.38 -3.54 5.62
CA THR A 85 -17.24 -3.20 6.78
C THR A 85 -17.42 -4.34 7.76
N THR A 86 -17.05 -5.57 7.39
CA THR A 86 -17.17 -6.74 8.25
C THR A 86 -15.89 -7.00 9.05
N GLY A 87 -15.91 -8.03 9.92
CA GLY A 87 -14.72 -8.42 10.71
C GLY A 87 -14.44 -7.53 11.92
N SER A 88 -13.27 -7.74 12.53
CA SER A 88 -12.83 -6.96 13.69
C SER A 88 -12.39 -5.55 13.28
N GLU A 89 -12.25 -4.65 14.25
CA GLU A 89 -11.70 -3.31 14.01
C GLU A 89 -10.28 -3.40 13.44
N GLU A 90 -9.44 -4.30 13.97
CA GLU A 90 -8.07 -4.51 13.52
C GLU A 90 -8.03 -4.97 12.05
N ALA A 91 -8.88 -5.93 11.68
CA ALA A 91 -8.96 -6.41 10.30
C ALA A 91 -9.40 -5.31 9.33
N ARG A 92 -10.35 -4.45 9.74
CA ARG A 92 -10.78 -3.28 8.96
C ARG A 92 -9.68 -2.23 8.83
N GLN A 93 -8.94 -1.94 9.90
CA GLN A 93 -7.79 -1.02 9.85
C GLN A 93 -6.69 -1.56 8.93
N GLN A 94 -6.39 -2.86 8.99
CA GLN A 94 -5.48 -3.48 8.05
C GLN A 94 -6.00 -3.39 6.61
N ALA A 95 -7.29 -3.65 6.37
CA ALA A 95 -7.87 -3.54 5.02
C ALA A 95 -7.76 -2.12 4.44
N GLN A 96 -8.00 -1.10 5.27
CA GLN A 96 -7.80 0.31 4.89
C GLN A 96 -6.32 0.62 4.61
N PHE A 97 -5.38 0.04 5.36
CA PHE A 97 -3.96 0.18 5.06
C PHE A 97 -3.57 -0.52 3.76
N VAL A 98 -4.09 -1.73 3.48
CA VAL A 98 -3.87 -2.46 2.22
C VAL A 98 -4.31 -1.62 1.02
N SER A 99 -5.47 -0.94 1.13
CA SER A 99 -5.94 -0.03 0.08
C SER A 99 -4.94 1.12 -0.17
N ARG A 100 -4.56 1.85 0.90
CA ARG A 100 -3.59 2.96 0.83
C ARG A 100 -2.18 2.54 0.40
N PHE A 101 -1.76 1.34 0.74
CA PHE A 101 -0.49 0.77 0.28
C PHE A 101 -0.47 0.70 -1.25
N PHE A 102 -1.58 0.26 -1.86
CA PHE A 102 -1.63 0.10 -3.31
C PHE A 102 -1.66 1.41 -4.09
N ASP A 103 -2.10 2.52 -3.48
CA ASP A 103 -1.99 3.87 -4.07
C ASP A 103 -0.53 4.30 -4.32
N ILE A 104 0.42 3.80 -3.50
CA ILE A 104 1.86 4.03 -3.67
C ILE A 104 2.46 2.96 -4.58
N TYR A 105 2.08 1.69 -4.36
CA TYR A 105 2.60 0.55 -5.11
C TYR A 105 2.38 0.71 -6.61
N GLU A 106 1.21 1.17 -7.04
CA GLU A 106 0.90 1.33 -8.47
C GLU A 106 1.83 2.33 -9.16
N ASN A 107 2.28 3.38 -8.47
CA ASN A 107 3.18 4.40 -9.04
C ASN A 107 4.58 3.85 -9.28
N SER A 108 4.94 2.74 -8.63
CA SER A 108 6.25 2.10 -8.80
C SER A 108 6.40 1.39 -10.17
N PHE A 109 5.34 1.34 -10.97
CA PHE A 109 5.30 0.73 -12.30
C PHE A 109 4.83 1.68 -13.41
N LYS A 110 4.65 2.95 -13.09
CA LYS A 110 4.26 3.99 -14.04
C LYS A 110 5.48 4.63 -14.69
#